data_AF-A0A5B7SSQ2-F1
#
_entry.id   AF-A0A5B7SSQ2-F1
#
_cell.length_a   1.000
_cell.length_b   1.000
_cell.length_c   1.000
_cell.angle_alpha   90.00
_cell.angle_beta   90.00
_cell.angle_gamma   90.00
#
_symmetry.space_group_name_H-M   'P 1'
#
loop_
_entity.id
_entity.type
_entity.pdbx_description
1 polymer ?
#
loop_
_entity_poly.entity_id
_entity_poly.type
_entity_poly.pdbx_seq_one_letter_code
_entity_poly.pdbx_strand_id
1 'polypeptide(L)'
;MMKIKTQNYLSKLFAVLFLFSFALLNTGCSKDDSKQDIETEIDADSETDLEPEIPENPGTPEEPEAEPAVDVVFENNLVLNAERMFVNYVLPEVEYNKFISGEGNLNMISTKVYQYLKDDFDFLIILSVEETHPGDLFYGRSTSVQNLIQGLGAGLFDLSANYGSSGKLKSMIYMPRAEYIRTGPFLHEIAHTWANKGFLPSTFGGHWGYAGTAGQLGGFDEVVDNGDGTYQGKLNGENGFGKFANGGNSIVYGNLELYLMGLIPSTELQPVMVAVNPVDINSSGLFSADLIETHSPGMMISAKGVRNPSFDLSQKAFTALAIVISKEPIASAKTEAINTDLENFSRHASPDWNGSQNFWTATQGKATFTFTVSEESVK
;
A
#
# COMPACT_ATOMS: atom_id res chain seq x y z
N MET A 1 51.93 -55.44 -26.91
CA MET A 1 50.87 -54.42 -27.03
C MET A 1 50.18 -54.31 -25.69
N MET A 2 50.54 -53.28 -24.92
CA MET A 2 50.20 -53.11 -23.51
C MET A 2 49.81 -51.64 -23.36
N LYS A 3 48.61 -51.37 -22.84
CA LYS A 3 48.30 -50.13 -22.12
C LYS A 3 47.08 -50.35 -21.23
N ILE A 4 47.41 -50.60 -19.97
CA ILE A 4 46.57 -50.61 -18.79
C ILE A 4 46.16 -49.15 -18.51
N LYS A 5 44.87 -48.89 -18.25
CA LYS A 5 44.42 -47.58 -17.75
C LYS A 5 44.69 -47.51 -16.25
N THR A 6 45.56 -46.61 -15.86
CA THR A 6 45.87 -46.26 -14.48
C THR A 6 44.83 -45.33 -13.88
N GLN A 7 44.54 -45.59 -12.62
CA GLN A 7 43.73 -44.88 -11.66
C GLN A 7 44.56 -43.71 -11.09
N ASN A 8 44.01 -42.50 -11.00
CA ASN A 8 44.59 -41.40 -10.23
C ASN A 8 43.63 -40.99 -9.11
N TYR A 9 43.99 -41.37 -7.89
CA TYR A 9 43.64 -40.70 -6.65
C TYR A 9 44.78 -39.73 -6.28
N LEU A 10 44.49 -38.82 -5.35
CA LEU A 10 45.24 -37.62 -4.90
C LEU A 10 44.83 -36.36 -5.69
N SER A 11 44.36 -35.27 -5.07
CA SER A 11 44.53 -34.80 -3.69
C SER A 11 43.36 -33.90 -3.26
N LYS A 12 42.92 -34.09 -2.01
CA LYS A 12 42.07 -33.18 -1.23
C LYS A 12 42.80 -31.85 -1.02
N LEU A 13 42.04 -30.76 -1.00
CA LEU A 13 42.01 -29.60 -0.07
C LEU A 13 41.75 -28.31 -0.85
N PHE A 14 40.54 -27.74 -0.74
CA PHE A 14 40.31 -26.29 -0.55
C PHE A 14 38.80 -26.04 -0.34
N ALA A 15 38.49 -25.39 0.79
CA ALA A 15 37.32 -24.57 1.16
C ALA A 15 35.93 -24.92 0.56
N VAL A 16 34.94 -25.41 1.33
CA VAL A 16 34.09 -24.67 2.29
C VAL A 16 33.42 -23.42 1.69
N LEU A 17 32.08 -23.37 1.84
CA LEU A 17 31.14 -22.25 1.65
C LEU A 17 30.73 -21.89 0.21
N PHE A 18 29.59 -22.41 -0.24
CA PHE A 18 28.67 -21.68 -1.13
C PHE A 18 27.22 -22.15 -0.86
N LEU A 19 26.70 -21.77 0.32
CA LEU A 19 25.26 -21.64 0.54
C LEU A 19 24.92 -20.23 0.06
N PHE A 20 24.54 -20.07 -1.21
CA PHE A 20 23.97 -18.81 -1.66
C PHE A 20 22.45 -18.88 -1.59
N SER A 21 21.96 -18.18 -0.59
CA SER A 21 20.59 -17.74 -0.41
C SER A 21 20.12 -17.02 -1.67
N PHE A 22 19.11 -17.56 -2.35
CA PHE A 22 18.36 -16.85 -3.39
C PHE A 22 17.03 -16.41 -2.77
N ALA A 23 17.11 -15.46 -1.84
CA ALA A 23 15.97 -14.64 -1.46
C ALA A 23 15.95 -13.44 -2.41
N LEU A 24 15.26 -13.56 -3.54
CA LEU A 24 14.87 -12.41 -4.34
C LEU A 24 13.83 -11.62 -3.54
N LEU A 25 14.32 -10.72 -2.68
CA LEU A 25 13.52 -9.65 -2.13
C LEU A 25 13.17 -8.71 -3.29
N ASN A 26 11.95 -8.84 -3.83
CA ASN A 26 11.35 -7.78 -4.65
C ASN A 26 11.04 -6.60 -3.73
N THR A 27 12.05 -5.80 -3.39
CA THR A 27 11.87 -4.50 -2.77
C THR A 27 11.75 -3.46 -3.88
N GLY A 28 10.52 -3.08 -4.20
CA GLY A 28 10.24 -1.96 -5.09
C GLY A 28 9.67 -0.80 -4.28
N CYS A 29 10.51 0.17 -3.94
CA CYS A 29 10.16 1.59 -3.92
C CYS A 29 11.47 2.36 -4.01
N SER A 30 11.67 3.04 -5.14
CA SER A 30 12.79 3.96 -5.36
C SER A 30 12.48 5.30 -4.71
N LYS A 31 13.54 6.02 -4.32
CA LYS A 31 13.49 7.41 -3.89
C LYS A 31 12.98 8.28 -5.04
N ASP A 32 12.00 9.14 -4.77
CA ASP A 32 11.57 10.19 -5.69
C ASP A 32 12.34 11.48 -5.34
N ASP A 33 13.19 11.93 -6.26
CA ASP A 33 13.73 13.28 -6.29
C ASP A 33 12.94 14.07 -7.35
N SER A 34 11.96 14.87 -6.93
CA SER A 34 11.65 16.12 -7.64
C SER A 34 10.94 17.11 -6.72
N LYS A 35 11.63 18.24 -6.50
CA LYS A 35 11.07 19.45 -5.90
C LYS A 35 10.37 20.25 -7.00
N GLN A 36 9.19 20.79 -6.70
CA GLN A 36 8.89 22.21 -6.88
C GLN A 36 7.60 22.56 -6.13
N ASP A 37 7.78 23.33 -5.07
CA ASP A 37 6.72 23.99 -4.32
C ASP A 37 6.05 25.03 -5.21
N ILE A 38 4.74 24.92 -5.39
CA ILE A 38 3.91 26.02 -5.91
C ILE A 38 3.17 26.58 -4.70
N GLU A 39 3.77 27.61 -4.10
CA GLU A 39 3.08 28.49 -3.15
C GLU A 39 1.96 29.23 -3.91
N THR A 40 0.73 29.09 -3.43
CA THR A 40 -0.36 29.98 -3.82
C THR A 40 -0.70 30.84 -2.60
N GLU A 41 -0.26 32.10 -2.66
CA GLU A 41 -0.76 33.16 -1.79
C GLU A 41 -2.26 33.35 -2.06
N ILE A 42 -3.06 33.36 -1.00
CA ILE A 42 -4.46 33.80 -1.05
C ILE A 42 -4.57 34.98 -0.10
N ASP A 43 -4.82 36.14 -0.69
CA ASP A 43 -5.18 37.39 -0.02
C ASP A 43 -6.43 37.20 0.84
N ALA A 44 -6.33 37.65 2.09
CA ALA A 44 -7.45 37.79 3.00
C ALA A 44 -8.07 39.17 2.78
N ASP A 45 -9.36 39.22 2.43
CA ASP A 45 -10.23 40.27 2.93
C ASP A 45 -11.73 39.94 2.83
N SER A 46 -12.43 40.49 3.83
CA SER A 46 -13.85 40.81 3.93
C SER A 46 -14.83 39.78 4.52
N GLU A 47 -15.26 40.20 5.72
CA GLU A 47 -16.64 40.35 6.19
C GLU A 47 -17.28 39.25 7.05
N THR A 48 -17.56 39.71 8.26
CA THR A 48 -18.36 39.15 9.34
C THR A 48 -19.83 39.09 8.94
N ASP A 49 -20.45 37.92 9.03
CA ASP A 49 -21.90 37.80 9.13
C ASP A 49 -22.29 37.02 10.38
N LEU A 50 -23.18 37.64 11.16
CA LEU A 50 -23.73 37.16 12.42
C LEU A 50 -24.82 36.12 12.13
N GLU A 51 -24.69 34.92 12.70
CA GLU A 51 -25.76 33.92 12.71
C GLU A 51 -26.84 34.27 13.77
N PRO A 52 -28.14 34.08 13.47
CA PRO A 52 -29.20 34.28 14.44
C PRO A 52 -29.39 33.06 15.34
N GLU A 53 -29.58 33.31 16.64
CA GLU A 53 -29.89 32.32 17.67
C GLU A 53 -31.22 31.58 17.39
N ILE A 54 -31.17 30.24 17.39
CA ILE A 54 -32.35 29.36 17.36
C ILE A 54 -32.67 28.95 18.80
N PRO A 55 -33.93 29.06 19.27
CA PRO A 55 -34.27 28.77 20.66
C PRO A 55 -34.24 27.27 20.98
N GLU A 56 -33.69 26.95 22.16
CA GLU A 56 -33.59 25.60 22.71
C GLU A 56 -34.97 24.92 22.88
N ASN A 57 -35.08 23.69 22.40
CA ASN A 57 -36.21 22.81 22.66
C ASN A 57 -35.88 21.89 23.87
N PRO A 58 -36.67 21.90 24.96
CA PRO A 58 -36.35 21.10 26.14
C PRO A 58 -36.85 19.66 26.00
N GLY A 59 -35.95 18.71 26.25
CA GLY A 59 -36.33 17.36 26.65
C GLY A 59 -36.18 16.29 25.58
N THR A 60 -34.94 15.88 25.32
CA THR A 60 -34.64 14.51 24.88
C THR A 60 -33.93 13.83 26.06
N PRO A 61 -34.37 12.66 26.55
CA PRO A 61 -33.65 11.96 27.59
C PRO A 61 -32.27 11.58 27.04
N GLU A 62 -31.21 12.05 27.69
CA GLU A 62 -29.84 11.60 27.42
C GLU A 62 -29.81 10.07 27.58
N GLU A 63 -29.45 9.37 26.51
CA GLU A 63 -29.00 7.98 26.64
C GLU A 63 -27.88 7.95 27.67
N PRO A 64 -27.84 6.95 28.56
CA PRO A 64 -26.77 6.85 29.54
C PRO A 64 -25.44 6.82 28.78
N GLU A 65 -24.59 7.82 29.02
CA GLU A 65 -23.24 7.88 28.47
C GLU A 65 -22.56 6.53 28.72
N ALA A 66 -22.25 5.82 27.64
CA ALA A 66 -21.47 4.60 27.73
C ALA A 66 -20.16 4.95 28.47
N GLU A 67 -19.79 4.14 29.47
CA GLU A 67 -18.52 4.35 30.15
C GLU A 67 -17.40 4.45 29.11
N PRO A 68 -16.49 5.44 29.24
CA PRO A 68 -15.47 5.66 28.24
C PRO A 68 -14.66 4.38 28.07
N ALA A 69 -14.48 3.95 26.82
CA ALA A 69 -13.69 2.77 26.53
C ALA A 69 -12.28 2.96 27.13
N VAL A 70 -11.73 1.90 27.72
CA VAL A 70 -10.42 1.94 28.38
C VAL A 70 -9.41 1.15 27.55
N ASP A 71 -8.19 1.68 27.50
CA ASP A 71 -7.02 1.02 26.93
C ASP A 71 -6.89 -0.43 27.44
N VAL A 72 -6.52 -1.34 26.53
CA VAL A 72 -6.09 -2.69 26.89
C VAL A 72 -4.57 -2.71 26.90
N VAL A 73 -4.02 -2.80 28.10
CA VAL A 73 -2.57 -2.85 28.33
C VAL A 73 -2.10 -4.30 28.21
N PHE A 74 -1.45 -4.64 27.10
CA PHE A 74 -0.78 -5.94 26.96
C PHE A 74 0.53 -5.96 27.73
N GLU A 75 1.31 -4.89 27.57
CA GLU A 75 2.55 -4.61 28.31
C GLU A 75 2.66 -3.10 28.53
N ASN A 76 3.53 -2.66 29.45
CA ASN A 76 3.76 -1.24 29.72
C ASN A 76 4.13 -0.41 28.47
N ASN A 77 4.67 -1.06 27.44
CA ASN A 77 5.04 -0.46 26.17
C ASN A 77 4.21 -0.96 24.98
N LEU A 78 3.16 -1.75 25.21
CA LEU A 78 2.30 -2.29 24.16
C LEU A 78 0.84 -2.20 24.58
N VAL A 79 0.12 -1.24 24.01
CA VAL A 79 -1.24 -0.88 24.43
C VAL A 79 -2.16 -0.84 23.22
N LEU A 80 -3.28 -1.55 23.29
CA LEU A 80 -4.40 -1.37 22.36
C LEU A 80 -5.25 -0.22 22.88
N ASN A 81 -5.44 0.82 22.06
CA ASN A 81 -6.14 2.02 22.49
C ASN A 81 -7.61 1.75 22.85
N ALA A 82 -8.19 2.66 23.63
CA ALA A 82 -9.58 2.67 24.05
C ALA A 82 -10.56 2.40 22.90
N GLU A 83 -10.39 3.08 21.76
CA GLU A 83 -11.25 2.97 20.57
C GLU A 83 -11.01 1.68 19.77
N ARG A 84 -10.03 0.86 20.19
CA ARG A 84 -9.65 -0.42 19.55
C ARG A 84 -9.18 -0.28 18.10
N MET A 85 -8.73 0.88 17.67
CA MET A 85 -8.36 1.16 16.28
C MET A 85 -6.90 0.81 15.98
N PHE A 86 -6.01 0.89 16.97
CA PHE A 86 -4.60 0.60 16.78
C PHE A 86 -3.90 0.17 18.08
N VAL A 87 -2.74 -0.49 17.92
CA VAL A 87 -1.83 -0.79 19.01
C VAL A 87 -0.69 0.23 19.01
N ASN A 88 -0.47 0.94 20.12
CA ASN A 88 0.77 1.69 20.32
C ASN A 88 1.85 0.76 20.85
N TYR A 89 2.97 0.65 20.13
CA TYR A 89 4.16 -0.07 20.56
C TYR A 89 5.33 0.91 20.78
N VAL A 90 5.61 1.21 22.03
CA VAL A 90 6.76 2.05 22.43
C VAL A 90 8.05 1.22 22.32
N LEU A 91 8.90 1.61 21.38
CA LEU A 91 10.17 0.97 21.10
C LEU A 91 11.33 1.69 21.78
N PRO A 92 12.40 0.96 22.18
CA PRO A 92 13.67 1.60 22.47
C PRO A 92 14.14 2.44 21.28
N GLU A 93 14.71 3.61 21.55
CA GLU A 93 15.14 4.56 20.51
C GLU A 93 16.04 3.92 19.44
N VAL A 94 16.94 3.01 19.84
CA VAL A 94 17.81 2.27 18.90
C VAL A 94 17.04 1.40 17.91
N GLU A 95 15.92 0.81 18.32
CA GLU A 95 15.07 0.01 17.42
C GLU A 95 14.18 0.91 16.57
N TYR A 96 13.61 1.96 17.15
CA TYR A 96 12.82 2.95 16.41
C TYR A 96 13.65 3.59 15.28
N ASN A 97 14.89 3.99 15.55
CA ASN A 97 15.76 4.63 14.57
C ASN A 97 16.08 3.72 13.38
N LYS A 98 16.01 2.39 13.51
CA LYS A 98 16.13 1.47 12.37
C LYS A 98 14.96 1.62 11.39
N PHE A 99 13.75 1.86 11.89
CA PHE A 99 12.59 2.12 11.02
C PHE A 99 12.76 3.44 10.25
N ILE A 100 13.32 4.45 10.91
CA ILE A 100 13.58 5.76 10.30
C ILE A 100 14.76 5.71 9.31
N SER A 101 15.72 4.78 9.48
CA SER A 101 16.80 4.54 8.51
C SER A 101 16.45 3.53 7.40
N GLY A 102 15.23 2.96 7.40
CA GLY A 102 14.79 1.97 6.41
C GLY A 102 15.25 0.53 6.67
N GLU A 103 15.88 0.28 7.82
CA GLU A 103 16.39 -1.01 8.28
C GLU A 103 15.46 -1.68 9.32
N GLY A 104 14.25 -1.13 9.52
CA GLY A 104 13.29 -1.60 10.50
C GLY A 104 12.90 -3.07 10.30
N ASN A 105 12.88 -3.83 11.39
CA ASN A 105 12.50 -5.24 11.35
C ASN A 105 10.99 -5.41 11.53
N LEU A 106 10.26 -5.50 10.42
CA LEU A 106 8.82 -5.74 10.40
C LEU A 106 8.40 -7.01 11.15
N ASN A 107 9.21 -8.07 11.05
CA ASN A 107 8.95 -9.36 11.66
C ASN A 107 8.93 -9.30 13.21
N MET A 108 9.81 -8.49 13.78
CA MET A 108 9.85 -8.24 15.22
C MET A 108 8.54 -7.63 15.70
N ILE A 109 7.99 -6.67 14.96
CA ILE A 109 6.72 -6.01 15.30
C ILE A 109 5.56 -6.98 15.15
N SER A 110 5.45 -7.69 14.02
CA SER A 110 4.36 -8.62 13.77
C SER A 110 4.32 -9.77 14.78
N THR A 111 5.48 -10.36 15.07
CA THR A 111 5.58 -11.47 16.04
C THR A 111 5.22 -11.01 17.44
N LYS A 112 5.56 -9.77 17.82
CA LYS A 112 5.21 -9.21 19.13
C LYS A 112 3.69 -9.05 19.28
N VAL A 113 3.02 -8.43 18.31
CA VAL A 113 1.56 -8.23 18.42
C VAL A 113 0.79 -9.55 18.42
N TYR A 114 1.24 -10.55 17.65
CA TYR A 114 0.64 -11.88 17.64
C TYR A 114 0.88 -12.70 18.92
N GLN A 115 1.64 -12.21 19.91
CA GLN A 115 1.64 -12.82 21.25
C GLN A 115 0.31 -12.57 21.98
N TYR A 116 -0.34 -11.44 21.69
CA TYR A 116 -1.53 -10.95 22.39
C TYR A 116 -2.80 -10.98 21.53
N LEU A 117 -2.63 -10.97 20.22
CA LEU A 117 -3.73 -10.99 19.26
C LEU A 117 -3.77 -12.32 18.49
N LYS A 118 -4.98 -12.73 18.12
CA LYS A 118 -5.22 -13.85 17.20
C LYS A 118 -4.84 -13.45 15.77
N ASP A 119 -4.67 -14.45 14.90
CA ASP A 119 -4.33 -14.25 13.49
C ASP A 119 -5.58 -13.83 12.69
N ASP A 120 -6.11 -12.66 13.00
CA ASP A 120 -7.38 -12.15 12.48
C ASP A 120 -7.23 -11.05 11.42
N PHE A 121 -6.01 -10.68 11.06
CA PHE A 121 -5.73 -9.53 10.19
C PHE A 121 -5.16 -9.96 8.84
N ASP A 122 -5.75 -9.45 7.76
CA ASP A 122 -5.22 -9.55 6.40
C ASP A 122 -3.99 -8.66 6.21
N PHE A 123 -3.88 -7.58 6.98
CA PHE A 123 -2.81 -6.59 6.88
C PHE A 123 -2.30 -6.16 8.24
N LEU A 124 -0.99 -5.95 8.36
CA LEU A 124 -0.40 -5.18 9.46
C LEU A 124 0.13 -3.87 8.91
N ILE A 125 -0.37 -2.76 9.43
CA ILE A 125 0.01 -1.41 9.02
C ILE A 125 0.84 -0.78 10.12
N ILE A 126 2.14 -0.66 9.90
CA ILE A 126 3.07 -0.09 10.87
C ILE A 126 3.26 1.39 10.55
N LEU A 127 3.03 2.25 11.54
CA LEU A 127 3.08 3.69 11.41
C LEU A 127 4.10 4.24 12.40
N SER A 128 5.10 4.96 11.91
CA SER A 128 5.87 5.87 12.75
C SER A 128 5.13 7.21 12.89
N VAL A 129 5.55 8.01 13.88
CA VAL A 129 4.89 9.28 14.23
C VAL A 129 5.75 10.50 13.87
N GLU A 130 6.56 10.41 12.81
CA GLU A 130 7.41 11.52 12.41
C GLU A 130 6.58 12.71 11.91
N GLU A 131 6.91 13.90 12.39
CA GLU A 131 6.25 15.14 11.97
C GLU A 131 6.61 15.52 10.52
N THR A 132 7.83 15.19 10.11
CA THR A 132 8.32 15.41 8.75
C THR A 132 8.84 14.12 8.13
N HIS A 133 8.85 14.06 6.80
CA HIS A 133 9.36 12.88 6.09
C HIS A 133 10.88 12.76 6.30
N PRO A 134 11.38 11.61 6.78
CA PRO A 134 12.82 11.38 6.85
C PRO A 134 13.43 11.38 5.43
N GLY A 135 14.35 12.30 5.14
CA GLY A 135 14.70 12.65 3.75
C GLY A 135 15.28 11.54 2.87
N ASP A 136 15.82 10.47 3.44
CA ASP A 136 16.38 9.32 2.69
C ASP A 136 15.48 8.08 2.69
N LEU A 137 14.30 8.17 3.29
CA LEU A 137 13.38 7.05 3.45
C LEU A 137 12.34 7.04 2.32
N PHE A 138 11.73 5.89 2.09
CA PHE A 138 10.54 5.81 1.24
C PHE A 138 9.33 6.45 1.94
N TYR A 139 8.36 6.94 1.17
CA TYR A 139 7.10 7.46 1.71
C TYR A 139 6.19 6.36 2.24
N GLY A 140 6.22 5.18 1.63
CA GLY A 140 5.56 3.97 2.06
C GLY A 140 6.32 2.76 1.57
N ARG A 141 6.11 1.62 2.21
CA ARG A 141 6.65 0.34 1.75
C ARG A 141 5.72 -0.80 2.04
N SER A 142 5.24 -1.41 0.96
CA SER A 142 4.52 -2.68 0.98
C SER A 142 5.49 -3.86 0.96
N THR A 143 5.26 -4.82 1.86
CA THR A 143 5.99 -6.09 1.94
C THR A 143 4.98 -7.22 1.78
N SER A 144 5.02 -7.92 0.66
CA SER A 144 4.17 -9.10 0.46
C SER A 144 4.57 -10.22 1.41
N VAL A 145 3.63 -10.73 2.19
CA VAL A 145 3.84 -11.84 3.13
C VAL A 145 3.42 -13.16 2.50
N GLN A 146 2.35 -13.14 1.70
CA GLN A 146 1.90 -14.29 0.92
C GLN A 146 1.32 -13.86 -0.42
N ASN A 147 1.27 -14.82 -1.34
CA ASN A 147 0.41 -14.77 -2.50
C ASN A 147 -0.21 -16.15 -2.72
N LEU A 148 -1.49 -16.29 -2.40
CA LEU A 148 -2.27 -17.50 -2.69
C LEU A 148 -3.16 -17.34 -3.93
N ILE A 149 -3.02 -16.23 -4.65
CA ILE A 149 -3.87 -15.88 -5.79
C ILE A 149 -3.11 -16.17 -7.09
N GLN A 150 -3.68 -17.05 -7.91
CA GLN A 150 -3.16 -17.33 -9.25
C GLN A 150 -3.57 -16.22 -10.22
N GLY A 151 -2.85 -16.08 -11.33
CA GLY A 151 -3.21 -15.11 -12.37
C GLY A 151 -2.81 -13.67 -12.08
N LEU A 152 -2.02 -13.38 -11.04
CA LEU A 152 -1.53 -12.02 -10.73
C LEU A 152 -0.18 -11.69 -11.40
N GLY A 153 0.39 -12.60 -12.17
CA GLY A 153 1.74 -12.48 -12.74
C GLY A 153 2.87 -12.90 -11.79
N ALA A 154 2.59 -13.05 -10.48
CA ALA A 154 3.49 -13.63 -9.50
C ALA A 154 3.24 -15.13 -9.26
N GLY A 155 4.29 -15.83 -8.82
CA GLY A 155 4.17 -17.17 -8.28
C GLY A 155 3.42 -17.21 -6.94
N LEU A 156 2.93 -18.39 -6.58
CA LEU A 156 2.33 -18.63 -5.28
C LEU A 156 3.40 -18.80 -4.22
N PHE A 157 3.18 -18.23 -3.04
CA PHE A 157 4.04 -18.41 -1.87
C PHE A 157 3.28 -18.08 -0.59
N ASP A 158 3.79 -18.57 0.53
CA ASP A 158 3.31 -18.23 1.86
C ASP A 158 4.49 -18.15 2.83
N LEU A 159 4.74 -16.95 3.35
CA LEU A 159 5.74 -16.68 4.38
C LEU A 159 5.10 -16.22 5.69
N SER A 160 3.77 -16.37 5.86
CA SER A 160 3.03 -15.87 7.02
C SER A 160 3.61 -16.34 8.35
N ALA A 161 4.05 -17.60 8.40
CA ALA A 161 4.64 -18.22 9.58
C ALA A 161 5.91 -17.50 10.05
N ASN A 162 6.69 -16.93 9.13
CA ASN A 162 7.85 -16.13 9.51
C ASN A 162 7.37 -14.96 10.38
N TYR A 163 6.27 -14.29 10.01
CA TYR A 163 5.73 -13.11 10.67
C TYR A 163 4.82 -13.39 11.87
N GLY A 164 4.74 -14.64 12.34
CA GLY A 164 3.89 -15.04 13.46
C GLY A 164 2.41 -15.26 13.09
N SER A 165 2.05 -15.15 11.80
CA SER A 165 0.71 -15.39 11.28
C SER A 165 0.53 -16.87 10.91
N SER A 166 -0.66 -17.42 11.16
CA SER A 166 -1.07 -18.78 10.83
C SER A 166 -1.67 -18.91 9.42
N GLY A 167 -1.45 -17.92 8.55
CA GLY A 167 -1.85 -17.96 7.14
C GLY A 167 -2.82 -16.86 6.73
N LYS A 168 -3.24 -15.97 7.63
CA LYS A 168 -4.16 -14.88 7.28
C LYS A 168 -3.47 -13.64 6.69
N LEU A 169 -2.29 -13.30 7.20
CA LEU A 169 -1.58 -12.07 6.87
C LEU A 169 -1.12 -12.06 5.40
N LYS A 170 -1.67 -11.15 4.59
CA LYS A 170 -1.38 -10.97 3.16
C LYS A 170 -0.14 -10.12 2.91
N SER A 171 -0.12 -8.95 3.54
CA SER A 171 0.92 -7.93 3.35
C SER A 171 1.14 -7.15 4.64
N MET A 172 2.36 -6.61 4.77
CA MET A 172 2.67 -5.60 5.76
C MET A 172 3.00 -4.30 5.07
N ILE A 173 2.51 -3.20 5.61
CA ILE A 173 2.79 -1.85 5.09
C ILE A 173 3.48 -1.07 6.20
N TYR A 174 4.56 -0.37 5.86
CA TYR A 174 5.19 0.58 6.77
C TYR A 174 5.15 1.98 6.17
N MET A 175 4.73 2.96 6.99
CA MET A 175 4.75 4.38 6.66
C MET A 175 5.47 5.15 7.78
N PRO A 176 6.39 6.08 7.44
CA PRO A 176 7.13 6.83 8.46
C PRO A 176 6.29 7.91 9.15
N ARG A 177 5.11 8.21 8.63
CA ARG A 177 4.19 9.23 9.14
C ARG A 177 2.79 8.65 9.19
N ALA A 178 2.09 8.86 10.30
CA ALA A 178 0.73 8.37 10.47
C ALA A 178 -0.26 9.12 9.56
N GLU A 179 0.00 10.39 9.27
CA GLU A 179 -0.79 11.25 8.38
C GLU A 179 -0.89 10.71 6.95
N TYR A 180 0.01 9.82 6.55
CA TYR A 180 -0.02 9.19 5.23
C TYR A 180 -1.20 8.25 5.03
N ILE A 181 -1.90 7.84 6.11
CA ILE A 181 -3.24 7.23 6.01
C ILE A 181 -4.16 8.14 5.20
N ARG A 182 -4.12 9.46 5.43
CA ARG A 182 -4.93 10.47 4.76
C ARG A 182 -4.32 10.95 3.45
N THR A 183 -3.05 11.35 3.47
CA THR A 183 -2.43 12.05 2.32
C THR A 183 -1.83 11.11 1.28
N GLY A 184 -1.68 9.84 1.60
CA GLY A 184 -0.98 8.88 0.77
C GLY A 184 0.50 8.74 1.13
N PRO A 185 1.18 7.69 0.63
CA PRO A 185 0.73 6.79 -0.44
C PRO A 185 0.01 5.51 0.04
N PHE A 186 -0.87 5.59 1.04
CA PHE A 186 -1.47 4.40 1.66
C PHE A 186 -2.26 3.50 0.71
N LEU A 187 -3.12 4.06 -0.16
CA LEU A 187 -3.85 3.28 -1.16
C LEU A 187 -2.93 2.59 -2.17
N HIS A 188 -1.83 3.25 -2.52
CA HIS A 188 -0.77 2.74 -3.37
C HIS A 188 -0.06 1.54 -2.74
N GLU A 189 0.33 1.63 -1.46
CA GLU A 189 0.96 0.51 -0.76
C GLU A 189 0.04 -0.71 -0.62
N ILE A 190 -1.27 -0.47 -0.46
CA ILE A 190 -2.28 -1.54 -0.46
C ILE A 190 -2.33 -2.22 -1.83
N ALA A 191 -2.26 -1.45 -2.92
CA ALA A 191 -2.33 -1.95 -4.30
C ALA A 191 -1.27 -3.03 -4.59
N HIS A 192 -0.05 -2.83 -4.11
CA HIS A 192 1.07 -3.77 -4.27
C HIS A 192 0.80 -5.19 -3.73
N THR A 193 -0.22 -5.38 -2.90
CA THR A 193 -0.65 -6.72 -2.48
C THR A 193 -1.05 -7.57 -3.67
N TRP A 194 -1.73 -6.98 -4.66
CA TRP A 194 -2.23 -7.68 -5.84
C TRP A 194 -1.55 -7.27 -7.14
N ALA A 195 -1.16 -6.01 -7.23
CA ALA A 195 -0.89 -5.36 -8.50
C ALA A 195 0.61 -5.32 -8.87
N ASN A 196 0.79 -5.27 -10.19
CA ASN A 196 2.04 -5.20 -10.93
C ASN A 196 3.22 -6.07 -10.45
N LYS A 197 2.96 -7.37 -10.29
CA LYS A 197 4.00 -8.36 -10.02
C LYS A 197 4.45 -9.05 -11.30
N GLY A 198 4.72 -8.27 -12.35
CA GLY A 198 5.03 -8.79 -13.70
C GLY A 198 3.79 -9.20 -14.50
N PHE A 199 2.63 -8.61 -14.20
CA PHE A 199 1.38 -8.84 -14.94
C PHE A 199 1.42 -8.17 -16.33
N LEU A 200 1.96 -6.96 -16.42
CA LEU A 200 2.31 -6.29 -17.68
C LEU A 200 3.83 -6.05 -17.74
N PRO A 201 4.41 -5.93 -18.94
CA PRO A 201 5.75 -5.36 -19.10
C PRO A 201 5.77 -3.94 -18.53
N SER A 202 6.78 -3.64 -17.71
CA SER A 202 7.01 -2.29 -17.20
C SER A 202 8.51 -2.05 -17.04
N THR A 203 8.95 -0.83 -17.33
CA THR A 203 10.30 -0.35 -17.06
C THR A 203 10.49 0.12 -15.61
N PHE A 204 9.40 0.15 -14.83
CA PHE A 204 9.39 0.53 -13.41
C PHE A 204 8.94 -0.66 -12.57
N GLY A 205 9.88 -1.26 -11.85
CA GLY A 205 9.58 -2.41 -10.99
C GLY A 205 8.47 -2.07 -9.99
N GLY A 206 7.43 -2.90 -9.94
CA GLY A 206 6.27 -2.70 -9.06
C GLY A 206 5.27 -1.63 -9.54
N HIS A 207 5.56 -0.83 -10.58
CA HIS A 207 4.71 0.28 -11.03
C HIS A 207 4.33 0.21 -12.51
N TRP A 208 3.19 0.79 -12.88
CA TRP A 208 2.66 0.65 -14.23
C TRP A 208 3.48 1.39 -15.29
N GLY A 209 4.27 2.40 -14.90
CA GLY A 209 5.15 3.10 -15.82
C GLY A 209 4.37 3.74 -16.97
N TYR A 210 4.77 3.45 -18.20
CA TYR A 210 4.14 3.96 -19.42
C TYR A 210 3.01 3.02 -19.90
N ALA A 211 2.01 2.82 -19.05
CA ALA A 211 0.84 2.00 -19.35
C ALA A 211 -0.47 2.76 -19.09
N GLY A 212 -1.50 2.40 -19.85
CA GLY A 212 -2.86 2.95 -19.81
C GLY A 212 -3.68 2.44 -18.63
N THR A 213 -3.11 2.40 -17.43
CA THR A 213 -3.74 1.85 -16.22
C THR A 213 -4.40 2.91 -15.35
N ALA A 214 -3.90 4.15 -15.40
CA ALA A 214 -4.40 5.32 -14.67
C ALA A 214 -4.77 5.03 -13.21
N GLY A 215 -3.90 4.33 -12.50
CA GLY A 215 -4.19 3.74 -11.20
C GLY A 215 -3.24 4.21 -10.12
N GLN A 216 -3.43 3.66 -8.93
CA GLN A 216 -2.64 3.97 -7.74
C GLN A 216 -1.13 3.71 -7.98
N LEU A 217 -0.76 2.70 -8.77
CA LEU A 217 0.63 2.40 -9.14
C LEU A 217 1.10 3.13 -10.43
N GLY A 218 0.45 4.24 -10.80
CA GLY A 218 0.84 5.07 -11.92
C GLY A 218 0.13 4.76 -13.25
N GLY A 219 0.72 5.27 -14.33
CA GLY A 219 0.21 5.15 -15.69
C GLY A 219 -0.69 6.32 -16.12
N PHE A 220 -0.94 6.42 -17.42
CA PHE A 220 -1.81 7.41 -18.06
C PHE A 220 -3.23 6.83 -18.26
N ASP A 221 -4.23 7.69 -18.48
CA ASP A 221 -5.57 7.29 -18.96
C ASP A 221 -5.76 7.51 -20.46
N GLU A 222 -5.02 8.47 -21.02
CA GLU A 222 -5.01 8.83 -22.43
C GLU A 222 -3.57 8.94 -22.93
N VAL A 223 -3.34 8.52 -24.18
CA VAL A 223 -2.07 8.73 -24.89
C VAL A 223 -2.35 9.24 -26.30
N VAL A 224 -1.63 10.29 -26.69
CA VAL A 224 -1.72 10.90 -28.03
C VAL A 224 -0.43 10.60 -28.78
N ASP A 225 -0.55 10.05 -29.99
CA ASP A 225 0.57 9.88 -30.92
C ASP A 225 0.80 11.19 -31.69
N ASN A 226 2.02 11.74 -31.59
CA ASN A 226 2.38 12.99 -32.26
C ASN A 226 2.82 12.78 -33.73
N GLY A 227 2.95 11.53 -34.18
CA GLY A 227 3.31 11.16 -35.56
C GLY A 227 4.80 11.24 -35.89
N ASP A 228 5.65 11.50 -34.90
CA ASP A 228 7.11 11.60 -35.03
C ASP A 228 7.87 10.59 -34.16
N GLY A 229 7.17 9.58 -33.63
CA GLY A 229 7.70 8.60 -32.69
C GLY A 229 7.67 9.06 -31.23
N THR A 230 7.08 10.22 -30.95
CA THR A 230 6.78 10.69 -29.59
C THR A 230 5.30 10.57 -29.27
N TYR A 231 5.02 10.44 -27.98
CA TYR A 231 3.69 10.26 -27.41
C TYR A 231 3.50 11.20 -26.23
N GLN A 232 2.30 11.74 -26.11
CA GLN A 232 1.89 12.56 -24.98
C GLN A 232 0.95 11.74 -24.09
N GLY A 233 1.42 11.33 -22.92
CA GLY A 233 0.60 10.72 -21.88
C GLY A 233 -0.15 11.78 -21.08
N LYS A 234 -1.38 11.45 -20.69
CA LYS A 234 -2.29 12.35 -20.00
C LYS A 234 -2.96 11.64 -18.82
N LEU A 235 -3.44 12.42 -17.87
CA LEU A 235 -4.22 11.95 -16.74
C LEU A 235 -5.33 12.97 -16.44
N ASN A 236 -6.57 12.50 -16.37
CA ASN A 236 -7.77 13.32 -16.12
C ASN A 236 -7.89 14.53 -17.07
N GLY A 237 -7.51 14.34 -18.34
CA GLY A 237 -7.59 15.37 -19.37
C GLY A 237 -6.39 16.33 -19.43
N GLU A 238 -5.49 16.28 -18.45
CA GLU A 238 -4.30 17.13 -18.36
C GLU A 238 -3.03 16.40 -18.86
N ASN A 239 -2.05 17.16 -19.35
CA ASN A 239 -0.77 16.61 -19.77
C ASN A 239 0.06 16.18 -18.55
N GLY A 240 0.59 14.97 -18.60
CA GLY A 240 1.39 14.40 -17.51
C GLY A 240 0.70 13.24 -16.82
N PHE A 241 1.51 12.36 -16.24
CA PHE A 241 1.08 11.23 -15.43
C PHE A 241 2.25 10.74 -14.58
N GLY A 242 1.97 10.04 -13.50
CA GLY A 242 2.98 9.44 -12.66
C GLY A 242 3.40 8.06 -13.17
N LYS A 243 4.71 7.85 -13.33
CA LYS A 243 5.27 6.54 -13.72
C LYS A 243 5.29 5.56 -12.56
N PHE A 244 5.46 6.08 -11.34
CA PHE A 244 5.50 5.31 -10.10
C PHE A 244 4.13 5.31 -9.40
N ALA A 245 3.54 6.48 -9.19
CA ALA A 245 2.28 6.62 -8.48
C ALA A 245 1.49 7.78 -9.06
N ASN A 246 0.17 7.72 -8.96
CA ASN A 246 -0.69 8.85 -9.27
C ASN A 246 -1.34 9.36 -7.99
N GLY A 247 -1.17 10.66 -7.70
CA GLY A 247 -2.03 11.39 -6.77
C GLY A 247 -1.97 11.02 -5.28
N GLY A 248 -1.09 10.11 -4.86
CA GLY A 248 -1.15 9.58 -3.48
C GLY A 248 -2.51 8.94 -3.23
N ASN A 249 -3.29 9.48 -2.29
CA ASN A 249 -4.66 9.01 -2.07
C ASN A 249 -5.74 9.74 -2.90
N SER A 250 -5.39 10.64 -3.83
CA SER A 250 -6.39 11.49 -4.50
C SER A 250 -7.15 10.82 -5.66
N ILE A 251 -6.70 9.65 -6.13
CA ILE A 251 -7.34 8.94 -7.24
C ILE A 251 -7.92 7.59 -6.82
N VAL A 252 -8.86 7.08 -7.61
CA VAL A 252 -9.40 5.72 -7.46
C VAL A 252 -8.44 4.67 -8.02
N TYR A 253 -8.67 3.40 -7.69
CA TYR A 253 -8.00 2.29 -8.36
C TYR A 253 -8.43 2.20 -9.83
N GLY A 254 -7.45 1.96 -10.71
CA GLY A 254 -7.69 1.77 -12.14
C GLY A 254 -8.41 0.45 -12.45
N ASN A 255 -8.99 0.34 -13.64
CA ASN A 255 -9.75 -0.87 -14.04
C ASN A 255 -8.94 -2.17 -13.91
N LEU A 256 -7.67 -2.16 -14.36
CA LEU A 256 -6.78 -3.31 -14.20
C LEU A 256 -6.49 -3.62 -12.72
N GLU A 257 -6.27 -2.61 -11.89
CA GLU A 257 -6.02 -2.79 -10.45
C GLU A 257 -7.23 -3.43 -9.77
N LEU A 258 -8.44 -2.94 -10.06
CA LEU A 258 -9.69 -3.53 -9.57
C LEU A 258 -9.83 -5.01 -9.99
N TYR A 259 -9.47 -5.36 -11.23
CA TYR A 259 -9.48 -6.77 -11.66
C TYR A 259 -8.49 -7.62 -10.86
N LEU A 260 -7.26 -7.13 -10.66
CA LEU A 260 -6.22 -7.84 -9.90
C LEU A 260 -6.59 -8.00 -8.42
N MET A 261 -7.25 -7.00 -7.84
CA MET A 261 -7.85 -7.07 -6.50
C MET A 261 -9.04 -8.05 -6.45
N GLY A 262 -9.61 -8.45 -7.59
CA GLY A 262 -10.78 -9.31 -7.69
C GLY A 262 -12.10 -8.57 -7.46
N LEU A 263 -12.11 -7.26 -7.69
CA LEU A 263 -13.26 -6.38 -7.46
C LEU A 263 -14.12 -6.19 -8.72
N ILE A 264 -13.64 -6.62 -9.87
CA ILE A 264 -14.43 -6.71 -11.10
C ILE A 264 -14.19 -8.05 -11.82
N PRO A 265 -15.17 -8.58 -12.57
CA PRO A 265 -14.99 -9.77 -13.39
C PRO A 265 -14.14 -9.47 -14.64
N SER A 266 -13.61 -10.53 -15.28
CA SER A 266 -12.86 -10.40 -16.53
C SER A 266 -13.69 -9.82 -17.69
N THR A 267 -15.02 -9.87 -17.61
CA THR A 267 -15.93 -9.26 -18.58
C THR A 267 -15.96 -7.73 -18.50
N GLU A 268 -15.52 -7.15 -17.38
CA GLU A 268 -15.40 -5.70 -17.19
C GLU A 268 -13.95 -5.19 -17.36
N LEU A 269 -12.98 -6.11 -17.47
CA LEU A 269 -11.58 -5.77 -17.71
C LEU A 269 -11.44 -5.11 -19.08
N GLN A 270 -10.84 -3.92 -19.12
CA GLN A 270 -10.60 -3.16 -20.34
C GLN A 270 -9.23 -3.50 -20.95
N PRO A 271 -9.04 -3.27 -22.27
CA PRO A 271 -7.72 -3.31 -22.87
C PRO A 271 -6.78 -2.29 -22.22
N VAL A 272 -5.49 -2.62 -22.14
CA VAL A 272 -4.45 -1.73 -21.61
C VAL A 272 -3.45 -1.41 -22.70
N MET A 273 -3.18 -0.13 -22.92
CA MET A 273 -2.11 0.34 -23.80
C MET A 273 -0.78 0.32 -23.05
N VAL A 274 0.28 -0.22 -23.64
CA VAL A 274 1.62 -0.28 -23.02
C VAL A 274 2.65 0.22 -24.02
N ALA A 275 3.46 1.20 -23.63
CA ALA A 275 4.55 1.69 -24.46
C ALA A 275 5.71 0.68 -24.48
N VAL A 276 6.21 0.39 -25.69
CA VAL A 276 7.35 -0.52 -25.89
C VAL A 276 8.65 0.30 -25.95
N ASN A 277 9.61 -0.07 -25.10
CA ASN A 277 10.90 0.63 -24.95
C ASN A 277 10.78 2.16 -24.74
N PRO A 278 9.96 2.63 -23.79
CA PRO A 278 9.71 4.04 -23.61
C PRO A 278 10.94 4.78 -23.07
N VAL A 279 11.16 6.01 -23.55
CA VAL A 279 12.18 6.94 -23.06
C VAL A 279 11.52 8.26 -22.68
N ASP A 280 11.72 8.66 -21.42
CA ASP A 280 11.22 9.94 -20.89
C ASP A 280 11.84 11.10 -21.66
N ILE A 281 11.01 12.05 -22.11
CA ILE A 281 11.51 13.29 -22.74
C ILE A 281 11.36 14.46 -21.76
N ASN A 282 10.22 14.58 -21.08
CA ASN A 282 10.00 15.62 -20.08
C ASN A 282 9.00 15.21 -18.99
N SER A 283 8.93 16.03 -17.94
CA SER A 283 8.04 15.85 -16.79
C SER A 283 6.55 16.10 -17.11
N SER A 284 6.22 16.67 -18.26
CA SER A 284 4.83 16.90 -18.69
C SER A 284 4.21 15.68 -19.38
N GLY A 285 4.82 14.50 -19.26
CA GLY A 285 4.30 13.25 -19.82
C GLY A 285 4.62 13.03 -21.29
N LEU A 286 5.56 13.80 -21.88
CA LEU A 286 6.08 13.53 -23.21
C LEU A 286 7.16 12.45 -23.15
N PHE A 287 7.05 11.43 -23.99
CA PHE A 287 8.02 10.34 -24.10
C PHE A 287 8.13 9.84 -25.54
N SER A 288 9.22 9.16 -25.89
CA SER A 288 9.28 8.36 -27.12
C SER A 288 9.07 6.88 -26.81
N ALA A 289 8.62 6.12 -27.79
CA ALA A 289 8.49 4.66 -27.71
C ALA A 289 8.56 4.06 -29.12
N ASP A 290 8.90 2.78 -29.22
CA ASP A 290 8.91 2.08 -30.52
C ASP A 290 7.49 1.96 -31.07
N LEU A 291 6.52 1.66 -30.20
CA LEU A 291 5.08 1.62 -30.48
C LEU A 291 4.28 1.58 -29.16
N ILE A 292 2.97 1.78 -29.27
CA ILE A 292 1.99 1.48 -28.21
C ILE A 292 1.31 0.14 -28.51
N GLU A 293 1.52 -0.86 -27.65
CA GLU A 293 0.89 -2.17 -27.76
C GLU A 293 -0.43 -2.18 -27.01
N THR A 294 -1.49 -2.73 -27.62
CA THR A 294 -2.77 -2.92 -26.94
C THR A 294 -2.87 -4.35 -26.42
N HIS A 295 -2.85 -4.50 -25.10
CA HIS A 295 -3.10 -5.78 -24.43
C HIS A 295 -4.59 -5.94 -24.15
N SER A 296 -5.26 -6.78 -24.93
CA SER A 296 -6.66 -7.13 -24.67
C SER A 296 -6.81 -8.00 -23.41
N PRO A 297 -8.00 -8.03 -22.78
CA PRO A 297 -8.28 -8.93 -21.65
C PRO A 297 -7.94 -10.40 -21.95
N GLY A 298 -8.29 -10.87 -23.15
CA GLY A 298 -7.99 -12.24 -23.59
C GLY A 298 -6.48 -12.52 -23.66
N MET A 299 -5.68 -11.56 -24.15
CA MET A 299 -4.22 -11.67 -24.18
C MET A 299 -3.63 -11.72 -22.77
N MET A 300 -4.04 -10.80 -21.89
CA MET A 300 -3.57 -10.73 -20.51
C MET A 300 -3.87 -12.03 -19.75
N ILE A 301 -5.11 -12.52 -19.84
CA ILE A 301 -5.56 -13.76 -19.18
C ILE A 301 -4.86 -14.98 -19.77
N SER A 302 -4.69 -15.07 -21.10
CA SER A 302 -3.98 -16.19 -21.72
C SER A 302 -2.51 -16.23 -21.31
N ALA A 303 -1.89 -15.06 -21.13
CA ALA A 303 -0.48 -14.97 -20.75
C ALA A 303 -0.22 -15.27 -19.27
N LYS A 304 -1.13 -14.87 -18.36
CA LYS A 304 -0.92 -14.97 -16.91
C LYS A 304 -1.76 -16.04 -16.22
N GLY A 305 -2.74 -16.59 -16.91
CA GLY A 305 -3.77 -17.44 -16.34
C GLY A 305 -4.96 -16.62 -15.81
N VAL A 306 -6.09 -17.30 -15.63
CA VAL A 306 -7.28 -16.72 -15.02
C VAL A 306 -6.98 -16.43 -13.54
N ARG A 307 -7.49 -15.30 -13.04
CA ARG A 307 -7.41 -14.97 -11.61
C ARG A 307 -8.18 -16.01 -10.79
N ASN A 308 -7.51 -16.62 -9.82
CA ASN A 308 -8.11 -17.60 -8.91
C ASN A 308 -7.67 -17.32 -7.46
N PRO A 309 -8.58 -17.08 -6.49
CA PRO A 309 -10.05 -17.07 -6.61
C PRO A 309 -10.57 -16.11 -7.67
N SER A 310 -11.72 -16.42 -8.27
CA SER A 310 -12.34 -15.53 -9.25
C SER A 310 -12.90 -14.28 -8.57
N PHE A 311 -13.46 -13.36 -9.37
CA PHE A 311 -14.23 -12.23 -8.86
C PHE A 311 -15.32 -12.67 -7.86
N ASP A 312 -16.08 -13.72 -8.17
CA ASP A 312 -17.20 -14.21 -7.35
C ASP A 312 -16.79 -14.73 -5.96
N LEU A 313 -15.57 -15.28 -5.86
CA LEU A 313 -15.07 -15.93 -4.64
C LEU A 313 -14.00 -15.12 -3.91
N SER A 314 -13.59 -13.98 -4.47
CA SER A 314 -12.54 -13.18 -3.86
C SER A 314 -13.07 -12.33 -2.72
N GLN A 315 -12.25 -12.22 -1.68
CA GLN A 315 -12.51 -11.39 -0.52
C GLN A 315 -12.77 -9.93 -0.91
N LYS A 316 -13.78 -9.33 -0.28
CA LYS A 316 -14.19 -7.92 -0.48
C LYS A 316 -14.14 -7.10 0.80
N ALA A 317 -14.10 -7.76 1.96
CA ALA A 317 -13.96 -7.13 3.26
C ALA A 317 -12.63 -7.54 3.86
N PHE A 318 -11.76 -6.57 4.14
CA PHE A 318 -10.42 -6.78 4.66
C PHE A 318 -10.30 -6.20 6.07
N THR A 319 -9.49 -6.86 6.89
CA THR A 319 -9.22 -6.43 8.26
C THR A 319 -7.73 -6.12 8.42
N ALA A 320 -7.39 -4.92 8.91
CA ALA A 320 -6.02 -4.53 9.27
C ALA A 320 -5.88 -4.41 10.78
N LEU A 321 -4.67 -4.64 11.25
CA LEU A 321 -4.21 -4.08 12.51
C LEU A 321 -3.30 -2.89 12.21
N ALA A 322 -3.69 -1.71 12.67
CA ALA A 322 -2.78 -0.57 12.73
C ALA A 322 -1.88 -0.70 13.98
N ILE A 323 -0.59 -0.47 13.79
CA ILE A 323 0.44 -0.57 14.83
C ILE A 323 1.25 0.73 14.78
N VAL A 324 1.04 1.61 15.75
CA VAL A 324 1.74 2.87 15.87
C VAL A 324 3.00 2.64 16.70
N ILE A 325 4.17 2.72 16.07
CA ILE A 325 5.45 2.66 16.77
C ILE A 325 5.88 4.07 17.19
N SER A 326 6.44 4.19 18.38
CA SER A 326 6.89 5.46 18.94
C SER A 326 8.07 5.27 19.90
N LYS A 327 8.78 6.34 20.24
CA LYS A 327 9.86 6.30 21.25
C LYS A 327 9.35 6.45 22.69
N GLU A 328 8.18 7.05 22.83
CA GLU A 328 7.48 7.31 24.08
C GLU A 328 5.97 7.10 23.86
N PRO A 329 5.15 6.97 24.93
CA PRO A 329 3.70 6.95 24.78
C PRO A 329 3.21 8.15 23.97
N ILE A 330 2.33 7.89 23.01
CA ILE A 330 1.79 8.95 22.14
C ILE A 330 0.84 9.87 22.92
N ALA A 331 0.87 11.16 22.61
CA ALA A 331 -0.01 12.15 23.24
C ALA A 331 -1.47 11.96 22.80
N SER A 332 -2.42 12.38 23.63
CA SER A 332 -3.87 12.27 23.36
C SER A 332 -4.26 12.90 22.02
N ALA A 333 -3.79 14.11 21.72
CA ALA A 333 -4.09 14.78 20.45
C ALA A 333 -3.61 13.98 19.22
N LYS A 334 -2.45 13.31 19.30
CA LYS A 334 -1.95 12.44 18.22
C LYS A 334 -2.76 11.15 18.12
N THR A 335 -3.17 10.59 19.26
CA THR A 335 -4.07 9.43 19.34
C THR A 335 -5.41 9.72 18.66
N GLU A 336 -6.03 10.85 18.99
CA GLU A 336 -7.29 11.31 18.39
C GLU A 336 -7.16 11.54 16.88
N ALA A 337 -6.07 12.16 16.43
CA ALA A 337 -5.81 12.36 15.00
C ALA A 337 -5.67 11.01 14.25
N ILE A 338 -4.93 10.05 14.81
CA ILE A 338 -4.76 8.72 14.21
C ILE A 338 -6.09 7.96 14.18
N ASN A 339 -6.86 7.99 15.26
CA ASN A 339 -8.20 7.39 15.31
C ASN A 339 -9.10 7.98 14.22
N THR A 340 -9.14 9.31 14.12
CA THR A 340 -9.93 10.04 13.11
C THR A 340 -9.52 9.65 11.70
N ASP A 341 -8.22 9.53 11.43
CA ASP A 341 -7.73 9.15 10.11
C ASP A 341 -8.06 7.68 9.79
N LEU A 342 -7.93 6.75 10.75
CA LEU A 342 -8.29 5.35 10.56
C LEU A 342 -9.80 5.15 10.38
N GLU A 343 -10.63 5.90 11.12
CA GLU A 343 -12.08 5.91 10.94
C GLU A 343 -12.45 6.44 9.55
N ASN A 344 -11.89 7.57 9.15
CA ASN A 344 -12.12 8.13 7.82
C ASN A 344 -11.67 7.18 6.71
N PHE A 345 -10.56 6.48 6.90
CA PHE A 345 -10.07 5.51 5.93
C PHE A 345 -10.98 4.28 5.78
N SER A 346 -11.60 3.84 6.89
CA SER A 346 -12.41 2.62 6.94
C SER A 346 -13.90 2.84 6.69
N ARG A 347 -14.40 4.08 6.74
CA ARG A 347 -15.83 4.37 6.56
C ARG A 347 -16.35 4.00 5.17
N HIS A 348 -17.62 3.59 5.10
CA HIS A 348 -18.30 3.24 3.83
C HIS A 348 -18.94 4.46 3.16
N ALA A 349 -18.21 5.57 3.11
CA ALA A 349 -18.62 6.85 2.55
C ALA A 349 -17.36 7.66 2.18
N SER A 350 -17.52 8.83 1.56
CA SER A 350 -16.39 9.74 1.36
C SER A 350 -15.78 10.15 2.70
N PRO A 351 -14.44 10.14 2.83
CA PRO A 351 -13.79 10.63 4.03
C PRO A 351 -13.95 12.15 4.13
N ASP A 352 -13.84 12.68 5.34
CA ASP A 352 -13.85 14.11 5.64
C ASP A 352 -12.45 14.71 5.35
N TRP A 353 -11.90 14.36 4.19
CA TRP A 353 -10.61 14.80 3.69
C TRP A 353 -10.86 15.47 2.35
N ASN A 354 -10.63 16.78 2.26
CA ASN A 354 -10.94 17.60 1.10
C ASN A 354 -10.23 17.11 -0.19
N GLY A 355 -10.83 16.15 -0.91
CA GLY A 355 -10.35 15.59 -2.18
C GLY A 355 -9.61 14.24 -2.12
N SER A 356 -9.24 13.73 -0.93
CA SER A 356 -8.61 12.40 -0.82
C SER A 356 -9.65 11.28 -0.83
N GLN A 357 -9.30 10.14 -1.41
CA GLN A 357 -10.07 8.91 -1.35
C GLN A 357 -9.73 8.12 -0.09
N ASN A 358 -10.72 7.39 0.43
CA ASN A 358 -10.48 6.27 1.34
C ASN A 358 -10.58 4.95 0.57
N PHE A 359 -10.43 3.82 1.26
CA PHE A 359 -10.47 2.52 0.56
C PHE A 359 -11.82 2.23 -0.10
N TRP A 360 -12.93 2.63 0.53
CA TRP A 360 -14.27 2.45 -0.02
C TRP A 360 -14.45 3.24 -1.32
N THR A 361 -14.15 4.54 -1.32
CA THR A 361 -14.31 5.38 -2.50
C THR A 361 -13.28 5.04 -3.59
N ALA A 362 -12.04 4.74 -3.21
CA ALA A 362 -10.99 4.34 -4.14
C ALA A 362 -11.33 3.04 -4.87
N THR A 363 -12.04 2.12 -4.21
CA THR A 363 -12.54 0.88 -4.83
C THR A 363 -13.92 1.03 -5.47
N GLN A 364 -14.46 2.25 -5.56
CA GLN A 364 -15.77 2.54 -6.13
C GLN A 364 -16.91 1.80 -5.40
N GLY A 365 -16.78 1.66 -4.08
CA GLY A 365 -17.74 0.96 -3.22
C GLY A 365 -17.74 -0.57 -3.37
N LYS A 366 -16.66 -1.16 -3.91
CA LYS A 366 -16.59 -2.60 -4.18
C LYS A 366 -15.89 -3.39 -3.06
N ALA A 367 -15.15 -2.72 -2.18
CA ALA A 367 -14.47 -3.36 -1.06
C ALA A 367 -14.37 -2.46 0.17
N THR A 368 -14.21 -3.10 1.33
CA THR A 368 -14.16 -2.44 2.63
C THR A 368 -12.89 -2.81 3.39
N PHE A 369 -12.49 -1.92 4.28
CA PHE A 369 -11.38 -2.10 5.20
C PHE A 369 -11.86 -1.80 6.61
N THR A 370 -11.44 -2.57 7.61
CA THR A 370 -11.67 -2.26 9.03
C THR A 370 -10.39 -2.36 9.82
N PHE A 371 -10.25 -1.52 10.84
CA PHE A 371 -9.11 -1.52 11.79
C PHE A 371 -9.52 -1.93 13.20
N THR A 372 -10.82 -1.99 13.50
CA THR A 372 -11.31 -2.23 14.84
C THR A 372 -10.94 -3.63 15.30
N VAL A 373 -10.17 -3.71 16.36
CA VAL A 373 -9.77 -4.96 17.02
C VAL A 373 -10.92 -5.40 17.91
N SER A 374 -11.57 -6.50 17.53
CA SER A 374 -12.64 -7.08 18.35
C SER A 374 -12.08 -7.66 19.67
N GLU A 375 -12.90 -7.73 20.71
CA GLU A 375 -12.54 -8.42 21.95
C GLU A 375 -12.18 -9.88 21.70
N GLU A 376 -12.86 -10.54 20.74
CA GLU A 376 -12.56 -11.91 20.35
C GLU A 376 -11.18 -12.06 19.70
N SER A 377 -10.61 -10.99 19.15
CA SER A 377 -9.27 -11.01 18.56
C SER A 377 -8.16 -10.92 19.60
N VAL A 378 -8.48 -10.60 20.87
CA VAL A 378 -7.54 -10.63 22.00
C VAL A 378 -7.43 -12.05 22.58
N LYS A 379 -6.24 -12.45 23.02
CA LYS A 379 -5.92 -13.79 23.56
C LYS A 379 -6.14 -13.93 25.07
#